data_AF-H1W5H1-F1
#
_entry.id   AF-H1W5H1-F1
#
_cell.length_a   1.000
_cell.length_b   1.000
_cell.length_c   1.000
_cell.angle_alpha   90.00
_cell.angle_beta   90.00
_cell.angle_gamma   90.00
#
_symmetry.space_group_name_H-M   'P 1'
#
loop_
_entity.id
_entity.type
_entity.pdbx_description
1 polymer ?
#
loop_
_entity_poly.entity_id
_entity_poly.type
_entity_poly.pdbx_seq_one_letter_code
_entity_poly.pdbx_strand_id
1 'polypeptide(L)'
;MGEKSGWRRCYKCRTLVELSQGCTHMTCRCKAQFCYICGAIWDPSVGCPNFCNGDEELERRRVEEEARNAEIEAEKAAQEAAAAAEAAEKTEAEGRTRASPQFARLQGEMCEELDRFRTYTRKMKWVMWTRQAERKQALADRYSDQIDKMKERHAKTAAHLEERQIEAEMDLRSTLDQSEKSVKIRLKHMEAYCDGLGRTSNSDLPPRVVTERDLRLLGQQYN
;
A
#
# COMPACT_ATOMS: atom_id res chain seq x y z
N MET A 1 52.92 36.23 19.83
CA MET A 1 51.87 35.96 18.82
C MET A 1 50.59 35.31 19.39
N GLY A 2 50.43 35.07 20.70
CA GLY A 2 49.28 34.32 21.23
C GLY A 2 48.42 34.99 22.31
N GLU A 3 48.82 36.14 22.85
CA GLU A 3 48.10 36.78 23.98
C GLU A 3 47.22 37.96 23.56
N LYS A 4 47.42 38.48 22.34
CA LYS A 4 46.68 39.62 21.77
C LYS A 4 45.45 39.22 20.95
N SER A 5 45.16 37.93 20.83
CA SER A 5 44.25 37.39 19.80
C SER A 5 42.92 36.83 20.33
N GLY A 6 42.54 37.09 21.58
CA GLY A 6 41.31 36.52 22.17
C GLY A 6 41.46 35.12 22.77
N TRP A 7 42.65 34.52 22.69
CA TRP A 7 42.92 33.16 23.13
C TRP A 7 43.86 33.11 24.33
N ARG A 8 43.63 32.17 25.26
CA ARG A 8 44.54 31.87 26.37
C ARG A 8 44.69 30.36 26.56
N ARG A 9 45.89 29.90 26.94
CA ARG A 9 46.14 28.48 27.22
C ARG A 9 45.67 28.13 28.63
N CYS A 10 44.93 27.03 28.75
CA CYS A 10 44.53 26.50 30.06
C CYS A 10 45.75 25.99 30.85
N TYR A 11 45.85 26.36 32.13
CA TYR A 11 46.93 25.88 33.00
C TYR A 11 46.92 24.35 33.21
N LYS A 12 45.74 23.71 33.14
CA LYS A 12 45.56 22.27 33.42
C LYS A 12 45.81 21.39 32.20
N CYS A 13 45.12 21.66 31.09
CA CYS A 13 45.18 20.82 29.88
C CYS A 13 45.93 21.46 28.70
N ARG A 14 46.44 22.69 28.86
CA ARG A 14 47.18 23.46 27.84
C ARG A 14 46.44 23.76 26.53
N THR A 15 45.18 23.35 26.41
CA THR A 15 44.30 23.69 25.29
C THR A 15 44.08 25.21 25.22
N LEU A 16 44.02 25.76 24.00
CA LEU A 16 43.64 27.16 23.76
C LEU A 16 42.13 27.33 23.99
N VAL A 17 41.78 28.30 24.82
CA VAL A 17 40.41 28.67 25.15
C VAL A 17 40.19 30.10 24.65
N GLU A 18 39.12 30.30 23.89
CA GLU A 18 38.67 31.63 23.46
C GLU A 18 37.86 32.30 24.56
N LEU A 19 37.95 33.62 24.67
CA LEU A 19 37.08 34.36 25.56
C LEU A 19 35.71 34.61 24.93
N SER A 20 34.68 33.94 25.42
CA SER A 20 33.29 34.27 25.10
C SER A 20 32.88 35.53 25.88
N GLN A 21 32.96 36.69 25.22
CA GLN A 21 32.48 38.04 25.59
C GLN A 21 32.26 38.39 27.08
N GLY A 22 32.93 39.45 27.54
CA GLY A 22 32.41 40.35 28.59
C GLY A 22 32.83 40.09 30.04
N CYS A 23 33.70 39.12 30.35
CA CYS A 23 34.21 38.96 31.71
C CYS A 23 35.66 38.43 31.71
N THR A 24 36.42 38.74 32.76
CA THR A 24 37.80 38.26 32.91
C THR A 24 37.89 36.78 33.34
N HIS A 25 36.76 36.15 33.63
CA HIS A 25 36.63 34.72 33.99
C HIS A 25 36.56 33.83 32.75
N MET A 26 37.45 32.84 32.67
CA MET A 26 37.42 31.80 31.64
C MET A 26 37.15 30.43 32.23
N THR A 27 36.38 29.61 31.51
CA THR A 27 36.19 28.20 31.83
C THR A 27 36.63 27.32 30.66
N CYS A 28 37.60 26.43 30.90
CA CYS A 28 38.05 25.47 29.90
C CYS A 28 37.09 24.27 29.80
N ARG A 29 37.13 23.54 28.67
CA ARG A 29 36.47 22.23 28.50
C ARG A 29 36.85 21.21 29.56
N CYS A 30 38.06 21.29 30.13
CA CYS A 30 38.49 20.46 31.25
C CYS A 30 37.94 20.90 32.63
N LYS A 31 36.99 21.85 32.63
CA LYS A 31 36.35 22.50 33.80
C LYS A 31 37.27 23.35 34.67
N ALA A 32 38.52 23.56 34.27
CA ALA A 32 39.41 24.49 34.94
C ALA A 32 38.96 25.94 34.70
N GLN A 33 38.86 26.71 35.77
CA GLN A 33 38.49 28.13 35.75
C GLN A 33 39.72 28.99 36.03
N PHE A 34 39.95 30.03 35.23
CA PHE A 34 41.11 30.92 35.38
C PHE A 34 40.84 32.31 34.79
N CYS A 35 41.64 33.30 35.18
CA CYS A 35 41.54 34.65 34.65
C CYS A 35 42.12 34.74 33.22
N TYR A 36 41.39 35.38 32.30
CA TYR A 36 41.82 35.64 30.93
C TYR A 36 43.10 36.48 30.83
N ILE A 37 43.26 37.43 31.76
CA ILE A 37 44.31 38.45 31.72
C ILE A 37 45.62 37.86 32.26
N CYS A 38 45.60 37.36 33.51
CA CYS A 38 46.80 36.89 34.20
C CYS A 38 46.97 35.36 34.22
N GLY A 39 45.97 34.58 33.80
CA GLY A 39 46.03 33.12 33.82
C GLY A 39 45.95 32.47 35.19
N ALA A 40 45.79 33.27 36.26
CA ALA A 40 45.66 32.77 37.63
C ALA A 40 44.37 31.95 37.82
N ILE A 41 44.42 30.98 38.74
CA ILE A 41 43.27 30.15 39.10
C ILE A 41 42.17 31.06 39.65
N TRP A 42 40.95 30.88 39.14
CA TRP A 42 39.80 31.68 39.55
C TRP A 42 39.26 31.19 40.89
N ASP A 43 39.06 32.11 41.84
CA ASP A 43 38.43 31.84 43.12
C ASP A 43 36.94 32.22 43.08
N PRO A 44 35.99 31.33 43.43
CA PRO A 44 34.56 31.65 43.43
C PRO A 44 34.13 32.75 44.41
N SER A 45 34.91 33.00 45.48
CA SER A 45 34.59 33.93 46.56
C SER A 45 35.26 35.29 46.42
N VAL A 46 36.47 35.33 45.86
CA VAL A 46 37.28 36.56 45.71
C VAL A 46 37.45 36.97 44.24
N GLY A 47 37.19 36.08 43.29
CA GLY A 47 37.40 36.31 41.86
C GLY A 47 38.85 36.07 41.44
N CYS A 48 39.41 36.97 40.64
CA CYS A 48 40.82 36.88 40.24
C CYS A 48 41.74 37.27 41.41
N PRO A 49 42.70 36.41 41.84
CA PRO A 49 43.64 36.73 42.92
C PRO A 49 44.48 37.99 42.70
N ASN A 50 44.65 38.40 41.44
CA ASN A 50 45.42 39.59 41.06
C ASN A 50 44.53 40.82 40.76
N PHE A 51 43.24 40.77 41.10
CA PHE A 51 42.27 41.87 40.88
C PHE A 51 42.38 42.52 39.48
N CYS A 52 42.47 41.69 38.44
CA CYS A 52 42.68 42.20 37.09
C CYS A 52 41.39 42.80 36.52
N ASN A 53 41.40 44.10 36.26
CA ASN A 53 40.34 44.81 35.53
C ASN A 53 40.71 44.84 34.04
N GLY A 54 40.06 44.00 33.23
CA GLY A 54 40.33 43.89 31.78
C GLY A 54 39.29 44.54 30.89
N ASP A 55 38.33 45.25 31.48
CA ASP A 55 37.14 45.74 30.79
C ASP A 55 37.51 46.70 29.65
N GLU A 56 38.49 47.59 29.86
CA GLU A 56 38.97 48.52 28.81
C GLU A 56 39.63 47.80 27.62
N GLU A 57 40.38 46.72 27.85
CA GLU A 57 41.01 45.95 26.77
C GLU A 57 39.98 45.10 26.01
N LEU A 58 38.97 44.57 26.72
CA LEU A 58 37.85 43.87 26.10
C LEU A 58 37.02 44.80 25.21
N GLU A 59 36.69 46.01 25.69
CA GLU A 59 35.88 46.95 24.91
C GLU A 59 36.62 47.46 23.68
N ARG A 60 37.93 47.75 23.76
CA ARG A 60 38.71 48.09 22.56
C ARG A 60 38.64 47.01 21.49
N ARG A 61 38.74 45.74 21.87
CA ARG A 61 38.66 44.62 20.92
C ARG A 61 37.27 44.46 20.33
N ARG A 62 36.22 44.67 21.12
CA ARG A 62 34.84 44.66 20.60
C ARG A 62 34.64 45.75 19.57
N VAL A 63 35.12 46.97 19.83
CA VAL A 63 35.07 48.07 18.85
C VAL A 63 35.90 47.75 17.59
N GLU A 64 37.09 47.17 17.72
CA GLU A 64 37.92 46.75 16.57
C GLU A 64 37.29 45.60 15.76
N GLU A 65 36.64 44.64 16.43
CA GLU A 65 35.95 43.52 15.81
C GLU A 65 34.65 43.97 15.15
N GLU A 66 33.88 44.84 15.79
CA GLU A 66 32.70 45.49 15.23
C GLU A 66 33.05 46.35 14.01
N ALA A 67 34.16 47.11 14.05
CA ALA A 67 34.65 47.88 12.90
C ALA A 67 35.04 46.97 11.73
N ARG A 68 35.79 45.89 11.99
CA ARG A 68 36.17 44.90 10.96
C ARG A 68 34.96 44.19 10.38
N ASN A 69 34.00 43.81 11.22
CA ASN A 69 32.76 43.19 10.78
C ASN A 69 31.95 44.19 9.96
N ALA A 70 31.87 45.46 10.36
CA ALA A 70 31.20 46.50 9.59
C ALA A 70 31.86 46.75 8.23
N GLU A 71 33.20 46.70 8.14
CA GLU A 71 33.93 46.77 6.86
C GLU A 71 33.62 45.58 5.95
N ILE A 72 33.63 44.36 6.49
CA ILE A 72 33.30 43.14 5.74
C ILE A 72 31.84 43.17 5.26
N GLU A 73 30.90 43.58 6.12
CA GLU A 73 29.49 43.69 5.75
C GLU A 73 29.25 44.81 4.73
N ALA A 74 29.99 45.92 4.80
CA ALA A 74 29.95 46.98 3.80
C ALA A 74 30.51 46.50 2.45
N GLU A 75 31.60 45.73 2.44
CA GLU A 75 32.16 45.13 1.23
C GLU A 75 31.20 44.12 0.59
N LYS A 76 30.61 43.23 1.40
CA LYS A 76 29.58 42.29 0.94
C LYS A 76 28.37 43.02 0.37
N ALA A 77 27.86 44.04 1.06
CA ALA A 77 26.74 44.84 0.58
C ALA A 77 27.07 45.54 -0.76
N ALA A 78 28.31 46.01 -0.94
CA ALA A 78 28.75 46.59 -2.20
C ALA A 78 28.84 45.55 -3.32
N GLN A 79 29.35 44.34 -3.04
CA GLN A 79 29.38 43.23 -4.00
C GLN A 79 27.97 42.76 -4.38
N GLU A 80 27.06 42.67 -3.42
CA GLU A 80 25.66 42.32 -3.65
C GLU A 80 24.92 43.39 -4.46
N ALA A 81 25.16 44.67 -4.18
CA ALA A 81 24.60 45.77 -4.96
C ALA A 81 25.13 45.78 -6.41
N ALA A 82 26.43 45.51 -6.60
CA ALA A 82 27.03 45.39 -7.93
C ALA A 82 26.46 44.18 -8.70
N ALA A 83 26.32 43.03 -8.05
CA ALA A 83 25.70 41.84 -8.63
C ALA A 83 24.23 42.04 -8.97
N ALA A 84 23.48 42.77 -8.12
CA ALA A 84 22.09 43.14 -8.37
C ALA A 84 21.96 44.09 -9.57
N ALA A 85 22.88 45.07 -9.71
CA ALA A 85 22.93 45.96 -10.85
C ALA A 85 23.26 45.22 -12.15
N GLU A 86 24.24 44.31 -12.12
CA GLU A 86 24.58 43.46 -13.27
C GLU A 86 23.42 42.52 -13.65
N ALA A 87 22.73 41.95 -12.67
CA ALA A 87 21.54 41.13 -12.90
C ALA A 87 20.40 41.96 -13.52
N ALA A 88 20.18 43.18 -13.04
CA ALA A 88 19.19 44.09 -13.62
C ALA A 88 19.52 44.42 -15.09
N GLU A 89 20.78 44.74 -15.40
CA GLU A 89 21.22 45.01 -16.78
C GLU A 89 21.04 43.78 -17.69
N LYS A 90 21.35 42.58 -17.19
CA LYS A 90 21.10 41.32 -17.92
C LYS A 90 19.62 41.14 -18.24
N THR A 91 18.73 41.36 -17.28
CA THR A 91 17.28 41.26 -17.53
C THR A 91 16.78 42.28 -18.55
N GLU A 92 17.33 43.50 -18.55
CA GLU A 92 16.99 44.52 -19.53
C GLU A 92 17.52 44.16 -20.94
N ALA A 93 18.73 43.60 -21.03
CA ALA A 93 19.30 43.10 -22.27
C ALA A 93 18.50 41.92 -22.86
N GLU A 94 18.03 41.00 -22.01
CA GLU A 94 17.12 39.92 -22.40
C GLU A 94 15.77 40.46 -22.88
N GLY A 95 15.23 41.47 -22.18
CA GLY A 95 14.02 42.17 -22.57
C GLY A 95 14.12 42.79 -23.96
N ARG A 96 15.24 43.46 -24.27
CA ARG A 96 15.52 44.02 -25.60
C ARG A 96 15.62 42.94 -26.68
N THR A 97 16.32 41.84 -26.39
CA THR A 97 16.43 40.71 -27.32
C THR A 97 15.07 40.08 -27.61
N ARG A 98 14.24 39.88 -26.58
CA ARG A 98 12.88 39.33 -26.72
C ARG A 98 11.94 40.28 -27.45
N ALA A 99 12.06 41.59 -27.23
CA ALA A 99 11.26 42.60 -27.91
C ALA A 99 11.64 42.77 -29.40
N SER A 100 12.81 42.28 -29.82
CA SER A 100 13.21 42.28 -31.22
C SER A 100 12.26 41.41 -32.06
N PRO A 101 11.69 41.94 -33.16
CA PRO A 101 10.68 41.23 -33.96
C PRO A 101 11.20 39.95 -34.60
N GLN A 102 12.50 39.87 -34.92
CA GLN A 102 13.11 38.67 -35.50
C GLN A 102 13.13 37.52 -34.50
N PHE A 103 13.54 37.79 -33.26
CA PHE A 103 13.58 36.78 -32.20
C PHE A 103 12.17 36.41 -31.73
N ALA A 104 11.25 37.37 -31.65
CA ALA A 104 9.85 37.10 -31.35
C ALA A 104 9.22 36.15 -32.40
N ARG A 105 9.51 36.36 -33.69
CA ARG A 105 9.03 35.48 -34.77
C ARG A 105 9.60 34.07 -34.63
N LEU A 106 10.92 33.95 -34.45
CA LEU A 106 11.58 32.66 -34.27
C LEU A 106 11.04 31.91 -33.05
N GLN A 107 10.79 32.62 -31.94
CA GLN A 107 10.18 32.03 -30.75
C GLN A 107 8.76 31.52 -31.04
N GLY A 108 7.97 32.25 -31.83
CA GLY A 108 6.67 31.80 -32.31
C GLY A 108 6.76 30.51 -33.12
N GLU A 109 7.64 30.47 -34.11
CA GLU A 109 7.91 29.28 -34.94
C GLU A 109 8.32 28.07 -34.07
N MET A 110 9.20 28.27 -33.08
CA MET A 110 9.61 27.22 -32.15
C MET A 110 8.47 26.72 -31.27
N CYS A 111 7.60 27.62 -30.78
CA CYS A 111 6.40 27.23 -30.03
C CYS A 111 5.45 26.38 -30.88
N GLU A 112 5.21 26.78 -32.14
CA GLU A 112 4.36 26.04 -33.07
C GLU A 112 4.89 24.64 -33.37
N GLU A 113 6.19 24.51 -33.65
CA GLU A 113 6.82 23.20 -33.89
C GLU A 113 6.77 22.30 -32.65
N LEU A 114 6.99 22.89 -31.47
CA LEU A 114 6.90 22.16 -30.22
C LEU A 114 5.47 21.68 -29.92
N ASP A 115 4.45 22.48 -30.25
CA ASP A 115 3.05 22.08 -30.14
C ASP A 115 2.67 21.01 -31.16
N ARG A 116 3.20 21.06 -32.40
CA ARG A 116 3.07 19.96 -33.37
C ARG A 116 3.66 18.65 -32.83
N PHE A 117 4.82 18.71 -32.21
CA PHE A 117 5.44 17.52 -31.61
C PHE A 117 4.64 16.99 -30.41
N ARG A 118 4.18 17.87 -29.51
CA ARG A 118 3.33 17.50 -28.36
C ARG A 118 2.01 16.88 -28.79
N THR A 119 1.36 17.43 -29.81
CA THR A 119 0.10 16.88 -30.35
C THR A 119 0.33 15.52 -31.02
N TYR A 120 1.40 15.38 -31.82
CA TYR A 120 1.78 14.10 -32.43
C TYR A 120 2.04 13.02 -31.37
N THR A 121 2.86 13.32 -30.37
CA THR A 121 3.20 12.37 -29.29
C THR A 121 1.98 11.97 -28.48
N ARG A 122 1.12 12.93 -28.11
CA ARG A 122 -0.16 12.65 -27.44
C ARG A 122 -1.05 11.74 -28.29
N LYS A 123 -1.19 12.03 -29.59
CA LYS A 123 -1.97 11.22 -30.53
C LYS A 123 -1.42 9.80 -30.65
N MET A 124 -0.11 9.65 -30.85
CA MET A 124 0.52 8.34 -30.97
C MET A 124 0.39 7.51 -29.68
N LYS A 125 0.60 8.15 -28.52
CA LYS A 125 0.41 7.49 -27.22
C LYS A 125 -1.03 7.03 -27.04
N TRP A 126 -2.00 7.88 -27.38
CA TRP A 126 -3.42 7.51 -27.33
C TRP A 126 -3.74 6.32 -28.24
N VAL A 127 -3.31 6.35 -29.51
CA VAL A 127 -3.51 5.23 -30.45
C VAL A 127 -2.90 3.93 -29.92
N MET A 128 -1.67 3.97 -29.41
CA MET A 128 -1.02 2.80 -28.82
C MET A 128 -1.81 2.26 -27.62
N TRP A 129 -2.26 3.15 -26.73
CA TRP A 129 -3.02 2.77 -25.53
C TRP A 129 -4.38 2.18 -25.89
N THR A 130 -5.11 2.79 -26.81
CA THR A 130 -6.39 2.29 -27.30
C THR A 130 -6.24 0.90 -27.91
N ARG A 131 -5.26 0.71 -28.81
CA ARG A 131 -4.99 -0.61 -29.41
C ARG A 131 -4.63 -1.67 -28.36
N GLN A 132 -3.85 -1.29 -27.34
CA GLN A 132 -3.49 -2.21 -26.27
C GLN A 132 -4.69 -2.56 -25.39
N ALA A 133 -5.56 -1.59 -25.10
CA ALA A 133 -6.80 -1.80 -24.36
C ALA A 133 -7.74 -2.74 -25.12
N GLU A 134 -7.96 -2.51 -26.42
CA GLU A 134 -8.75 -3.37 -27.29
C GLU A 134 -8.19 -4.81 -27.32
N ARG A 135 -6.87 -4.97 -27.44
CA ARG A 135 -6.23 -6.29 -27.40
C ARG A 135 -6.45 -7.03 -26.07
N LYS A 136 -6.37 -6.31 -24.95
CA LYS A 136 -6.64 -6.87 -23.61
C LYS A 136 -8.11 -7.25 -23.47
N GLN A 137 -9.02 -6.39 -23.92
CA GLN A 137 -10.46 -6.65 -23.89
C GLN A 137 -10.80 -7.89 -24.72
N ALA A 138 -10.33 -7.96 -25.97
CA ALA A 138 -10.56 -9.12 -26.84
C ALA A 138 -9.96 -10.42 -26.29
N LEU A 139 -8.92 -10.35 -25.45
CA LEU A 139 -8.41 -11.53 -24.74
C LEU A 139 -9.34 -11.92 -23.57
N ALA A 140 -9.79 -10.95 -22.79
CA ALA A 140 -10.73 -11.18 -21.69
C ALA A 140 -12.06 -11.76 -22.20
N ASP A 141 -12.61 -11.21 -23.29
CA ASP A 141 -13.85 -11.69 -23.91
C ASP A 141 -13.70 -13.15 -24.36
N ARG A 142 -12.57 -13.53 -24.96
CA ARG A 142 -12.30 -14.92 -25.35
C ARG A 142 -12.29 -15.88 -24.16
N TYR A 143 -11.72 -15.47 -23.03
CA TYR A 143 -11.74 -16.30 -21.82
C TYR A 143 -13.15 -16.39 -21.22
N SER A 144 -13.91 -15.29 -21.23
CA SER A 144 -15.32 -15.29 -20.82
C SER A 144 -16.13 -16.28 -21.66
N ASP A 145 -16.03 -16.19 -22.99
CA ASP A 145 -16.71 -17.09 -23.92
C ASP A 145 -16.37 -18.56 -23.68
N GLN A 146 -15.10 -18.86 -23.39
CA GLN A 146 -14.67 -20.22 -23.08
C GLN A 146 -15.29 -20.73 -21.77
N ILE A 147 -15.34 -19.89 -20.75
CA ILE A 147 -15.96 -20.20 -19.46
C ILE A 147 -17.47 -20.41 -19.63
N ASP A 148 -18.14 -19.55 -20.38
CA ASP A 148 -19.60 -19.65 -20.58
C ASP A 148 -19.95 -20.90 -21.40
N LYS A 149 -19.18 -21.23 -22.44
CA LYS A 149 -19.32 -22.50 -23.17
C LYS A 149 -19.10 -23.72 -22.27
N MET A 150 -18.13 -23.67 -21.36
CA MET A 150 -17.90 -24.74 -20.40
C MET A 150 -19.10 -24.89 -19.46
N LYS A 151 -19.59 -23.78 -18.88
CA LYS A 151 -20.77 -23.76 -18.01
C LYS A 151 -22.00 -24.29 -18.73
N GLU A 152 -22.23 -23.90 -19.98
CA GLU A 152 -23.36 -24.37 -20.78
C GLU A 152 -23.31 -25.90 -20.99
N ARG A 153 -22.13 -26.46 -21.29
CA ARG A 153 -21.95 -27.91 -21.42
C ARG A 153 -22.24 -28.64 -20.11
N HIS A 154 -21.76 -28.10 -18.99
CA HIS A 154 -22.04 -28.68 -17.68
C HIS A 154 -23.52 -28.60 -17.32
N ALA A 155 -24.18 -27.47 -17.60
CA ALA A 155 -25.62 -27.30 -17.39
C ALA A 155 -26.42 -28.32 -18.21
N LYS A 156 -26.09 -28.52 -19.50
CA LYS A 156 -26.73 -29.53 -20.34
C LYS A 156 -26.50 -30.96 -19.83
N THR A 157 -25.28 -31.25 -19.38
CA THR A 157 -24.94 -32.57 -18.84
C THR A 157 -25.70 -32.83 -17.54
N ALA A 158 -25.78 -31.84 -16.65
CA ALA A 158 -26.53 -31.92 -15.41
C ALA A 158 -28.03 -32.14 -15.67
N ALA A 159 -28.63 -31.34 -16.55
CA ALA A 159 -30.04 -31.49 -16.94
C ALA A 159 -30.34 -32.89 -17.50
N HIS A 160 -29.47 -33.42 -18.37
CA HIS A 160 -29.64 -34.77 -18.91
C HIS A 160 -29.52 -35.86 -17.82
N LEU A 161 -28.65 -35.68 -16.82
CA LEU A 161 -28.57 -36.61 -15.69
C LEU A 161 -29.81 -36.53 -14.79
N GLU A 162 -30.35 -35.34 -14.57
CA GLU A 162 -31.60 -35.13 -13.85
C GLU A 162 -32.78 -35.77 -14.57
N GLU A 163 -32.91 -35.59 -15.89
CA GLU A 163 -33.94 -36.25 -16.71
C GLU A 163 -33.87 -37.78 -16.59
N ARG A 164 -32.67 -38.37 -16.68
CA ARG A 164 -32.48 -39.81 -16.50
C ARG A 164 -32.82 -40.29 -15.10
N GLN A 165 -32.51 -39.51 -14.08
CA GLN A 165 -32.88 -39.84 -12.71
C GLN A 165 -34.40 -39.81 -12.54
N ILE A 166 -35.06 -38.77 -13.04
CA ILE A 166 -36.52 -38.63 -12.99
C ILE A 166 -37.18 -39.81 -13.69
N GLU A 167 -36.70 -40.21 -14.88
CA GLU A 167 -37.22 -41.37 -15.62
C GLU A 167 -37.09 -42.66 -14.80
N ALA A 168 -35.92 -42.94 -14.23
CA ALA A 168 -35.70 -44.11 -13.38
C ALA A 168 -36.59 -44.12 -12.13
N GLU A 169 -36.80 -42.95 -11.49
CA GLU A 169 -37.71 -42.82 -10.35
C GLU A 169 -39.18 -43.04 -10.76
N MET A 170 -39.58 -42.56 -11.94
CA MET A 170 -40.93 -42.78 -12.48
C MET A 170 -41.18 -44.25 -12.75
N ASP A 171 -40.22 -44.96 -13.36
CA ASP A 171 -40.31 -46.39 -13.62
C ASP A 171 -40.38 -47.19 -12.31
N LEU A 172 -39.54 -46.85 -11.32
CA LEU A 172 -39.59 -47.49 -10.01
C LEU A 172 -40.96 -47.30 -9.35
N ARG A 173 -41.52 -46.08 -9.37
CA ARG A 173 -42.87 -45.83 -8.83
C ARG A 173 -43.93 -46.66 -9.56
N SER A 174 -43.85 -46.78 -10.88
CA SER A 174 -44.76 -47.60 -11.67
C SER A 174 -44.68 -49.08 -11.30
N THR A 175 -43.47 -49.64 -11.17
CA THR A 175 -43.28 -51.05 -10.77
C THR A 175 -43.79 -51.32 -9.36
N LEU A 176 -43.57 -50.40 -8.42
CA LEU A 176 -44.09 -50.50 -7.06
C LEU A 176 -45.62 -50.49 -7.03
N ASP A 177 -46.28 -49.58 -7.77
CA ASP A 177 -47.74 -49.53 -7.88
C ASP A 177 -48.32 -50.81 -8.51
N GLN A 178 -47.67 -51.37 -9.53
CA GLN A 178 -48.05 -52.68 -10.10
C GLN A 178 -47.92 -53.81 -9.07
N SER A 179 -46.82 -53.82 -8.31
CA SER A 179 -46.60 -54.82 -7.25
C SER A 179 -47.67 -54.70 -6.15
N GLU A 180 -48.02 -53.48 -5.74
CA GLU A 180 -49.05 -53.20 -4.74
C GLU A 180 -50.42 -53.70 -5.22
N LYS A 181 -50.79 -53.39 -6.47
CA LYS A 181 -52.02 -53.91 -7.09
C LYS A 181 -52.03 -55.45 -7.11
N SER A 182 -50.92 -56.08 -7.46
CA SER A 182 -50.82 -57.55 -7.48
C SER A 182 -50.99 -58.16 -6.08
N VAL A 183 -50.41 -57.54 -5.05
CA VAL A 183 -50.55 -57.96 -3.65
C VAL A 183 -52.00 -57.78 -3.20
N LYS A 184 -52.62 -56.63 -3.47
CA LYS A 184 -54.04 -56.37 -3.16
C LYS A 184 -54.97 -57.41 -3.79
N ILE A 185 -54.74 -57.79 -5.04
CA ILE A 185 -55.55 -58.83 -5.72
C ILE A 185 -55.36 -60.19 -5.03
N ARG A 186 -54.11 -60.57 -4.70
CA ARG A 186 -53.84 -61.82 -3.98
C ARG A 186 -54.49 -61.85 -2.59
N LEU A 187 -54.42 -60.75 -1.84
CA LEU A 187 -55.08 -60.63 -0.54
C LEU A 187 -56.59 -60.79 -0.65
N LYS A 188 -57.24 -60.09 -1.60
CA LYS A 188 -58.69 -60.27 -1.86
C LYS A 188 -59.06 -61.71 -2.18
N HIS A 189 -58.24 -62.40 -2.96
CA HIS A 189 -58.47 -63.81 -3.26
C HIS A 189 -58.32 -64.70 -2.01
N MET A 190 -57.31 -64.43 -1.17
CA MET A 190 -57.14 -65.15 0.10
C MET A 190 -58.28 -64.88 1.09
N GLU A 191 -58.72 -63.63 1.22
CA GLU A 191 -59.88 -63.24 2.03
C GLU A 191 -61.13 -64.00 1.58
N ALA A 192 -61.43 -64.01 0.28
CA ALA A 192 -62.57 -64.75 -0.27
C ALA A 192 -62.46 -66.27 -0.03
N TYR A 193 -61.26 -66.84 -0.13
CA TYR A 193 -61.01 -68.25 0.19
C TYR A 193 -61.29 -68.56 1.66
N CYS A 194 -60.82 -67.72 2.59
CA CYS A 194 -61.06 -67.86 4.02
C CYS A 194 -62.54 -67.67 4.39
N ASP A 195 -63.23 -66.69 3.81
CA ASP A 195 -64.67 -66.47 4.02
C ASP A 195 -65.52 -67.65 3.53
N GLY A 196 -65.10 -68.31 2.44
CA GLY A 196 -65.72 -69.53 1.92
C GLY A 196 -65.61 -70.72 2.89
N LEU A 197 -64.45 -70.87 3.55
CA LEU A 197 -64.25 -71.87 4.61
C LEU A 197 -65.10 -71.58 5.85
N GLY A 198 -65.39 -70.31 6.16
CA GLY A 198 -66.24 -69.92 7.29
C GLY A 198 -67.75 -70.13 7.06
N ARG A 199 -68.21 -70.14 5.80
CA ARG A 199 -69.63 -70.35 5.45
C ARG A 199 -69.99 -71.78 5.09
N THR A 200 -69.02 -72.64 4.78
CA THR A 200 -69.24 -74.05 4.46
C THR A 200 -68.75 -74.94 5.60
N SER A 201 -69.65 -75.34 6.51
CA SER A 201 -69.35 -76.37 7.52
C SER A 201 -69.37 -77.77 6.88
N ASN A 202 -68.52 -78.03 5.89
CA ASN A 202 -68.33 -79.38 5.37
C ASN A 202 -67.27 -80.08 6.22
N SER A 203 -67.73 -81.04 7.04
CA SER A 203 -66.94 -81.86 7.97
C SER A 203 -66.01 -82.90 7.31
N ASP A 204 -65.74 -82.79 6.01
CA ASP A 204 -65.06 -83.82 5.20
C ASP A 204 -63.78 -83.32 4.52
N LEU A 205 -63.27 -82.15 4.90
CA LEU A 205 -61.94 -81.70 4.47
C LEU A 205 -60.92 -81.98 5.59
N PRO A 206 -59.81 -82.69 5.30
CA PRO A 206 -58.84 -83.09 6.30
C PRO A 206 -58.20 -81.85 6.95
N PRO A 207 -57.93 -81.86 8.28
CA PRO A 207 -57.31 -80.73 8.94
C PRO A 207 -55.92 -80.51 8.34
N ARG A 208 -55.73 -79.38 7.67
CA ARG A 208 -54.46 -79.07 7.03
C ARG A 208 -53.46 -78.67 8.12
N VAL A 209 -52.58 -79.59 8.50
CA VAL A 209 -51.48 -79.34 9.42
C VAL A 209 -50.42 -78.51 8.70
N VAL A 210 -50.12 -77.32 9.22
CA VAL A 210 -49.05 -76.45 8.69
C VAL A 210 -47.73 -77.20 8.87
N THR A 211 -47.07 -77.52 7.76
CA THR A 211 -45.80 -78.26 7.79
C THR A 211 -44.62 -77.31 7.98
N GLU A 212 -43.50 -77.84 8.47
CA GLU A 212 -42.26 -77.07 8.63
C GLU A 212 -41.77 -76.44 7.30
N ARG A 213 -42.12 -77.08 6.18
CA ARG A 213 -41.87 -76.58 4.82
C ARG A 213 -42.71 -75.34 4.51
N ASP A 214 -43.97 -75.32 4.93
CA ASP A 214 -44.86 -74.18 4.72
C ASP A 214 -44.38 -72.95 5.52
N LEU A 215 -43.92 -73.16 6.77
CA LEU A 215 -43.32 -72.10 7.59
C LEU A 215 -42.02 -71.56 6.99
N ARG A 216 -41.16 -72.41 6.42
CA ARG A 216 -39.94 -71.98 5.72
C ARG A 216 -40.25 -71.15 4.47
N LEU A 217 -41.27 -71.54 3.70
CA LEU A 217 -41.70 -70.79 2.50
C LEU A 217 -42.29 -69.43 2.88
N LEU A 218 -43.03 -69.34 3.99
CA LEU A 218 -43.53 -68.07 4.50
C LEU A 218 -42.39 -67.17 4.98
N GLY A 219 -41.40 -67.73 5.69
CA GLY A 219 -40.20 -67.00 6.13
C GLY A 219 -39.34 -66.45 5.00
N GLN A 220 -39.41 -67.03 3.79
CA GLN A 220 -38.75 -66.53 2.58
C GLN A 220 -39.51 -65.42 1.86
N GLN A 221 -40.79 -65.21 2.16
CA GLN A 221 -41.58 -64.13 1.55
C GLN A 221 -41.44 -62.78 2.30
N TYR A 222 -41.01 -62.80 3.56
CA TYR A 222 -40.88 -61.62 4.42
C TYR A 222 -39.42 -61.18 4.67
N ASN A 223 -38.43 -61.87 4.08
CA ASN A 223 -37.02 -61.48 4.02
C ASN A 223 -36.65 -61.14 2.57
#